data_AF-A0A4Q1A8V9-F1
#
_entry.id   AF-A0A4Q1A8V9-F1
#
_cell.length_a   1.000
_cell.length_b   1.000
_cell.length_c   1.000
_cell.angle_alpha   90.00
_cell.angle_beta   90.00
_cell.angle_gamma   90.00
#
_symmetry.space_group_name_H-M   'P 1'
#
loop_
_entity.id
_entity.type
_entity.pdbx_description
1 polymer ?
#
loop_
_entity_poly.entity_id
_entity_poly.type
_entity_poly.pdbx_seq_one_letter_code
_entity_poly.pdbx_strand_id
1 'polypeptide(L)' 'MSYNIVSIISIVITALLALLISHYLSLVFFEDTNSFRKIVQLIIAVVVMTTFYAPIKYILLKYMGINEKE' A
#
# COMPACT_ATOMS: atom_id res chain seq x y z
N MET A 1 -13.21 -18.67 -14.82
CA MET A 1 -12.15 -17.67 -15.04
C MET A 1 -10.87 -18.42 -15.36
N SER A 2 -10.46 -18.47 -16.64
CA SER A 2 -9.23 -19.13 -17.06
C SER A 2 -8.05 -18.21 -16.69
N TYR A 3 -7.59 -18.27 -15.43
CA TYR A 3 -6.45 -17.46 -15.02
C TYR A 3 -5.23 -17.88 -15.85
N ASN A 4 -4.73 -16.97 -16.66
CA ASN A 4 -3.53 -17.19 -17.43
C ASN A 4 -2.36 -17.33 -16.44
N ILE A 5 -1.66 -18.47 -16.47
CA ILE A 5 -0.60 -18.80 -15.50
C ILE A 5 0.48 -17.69 -15.46
N VAL A 6 0.69 -17.02 -16.60
CA VAL A 6 1.58 -15.86 -16.76
C VAL A 6 1.15 -14.68 -15.88
N SER A 7 -0.16 -14.42 -15.79
CA SER A 7 -0.70 -13.34 -14.96
C SER A 7 -0.47 -13.62 -13.47
N ILE A 8 -0.67 -14.87 -13.03
CA ILE A 8 -0.40 -15.27 -11.64
C ILE A 8 1.08 -15.06 -11.30
N ILE A 9 1.99 -15.52 -12.16
CA ILE A 9 3.44 -15.34 -11.97
C ILE A 9 3.80 -13.85 -11.87
N SER A 10 3.22 -13.00 -12.72
CA SER A 10 3.48 -11.56 -12.69
C SER A 10 3.05 -10.90 -11.36
N ILE A 11 1.90 -11.31 -10.81
CA ILE A 11 1.40 -10.79 -9.52
C ILE A 11 2.34 -11.22 -8.39
N VAL A 12 2.80 -12.47 -8.39
CA VAL A 12 3.73 -12.96 -7.36
C VAL A 12 5.05 -12.21 -7.41
N ILE A 13 5.63 -12.00 -8.58
CA ILE A 13 6.89 -11.24 -8.74
C ILE A 13 6.70 -9.80 -8.27
N THR A 14 5.58 -9.17 -8.66
CA THR A 14 5.25 -7.80 -8.23
C THR A 14 5.10 -7.70 -6.72
N ALA A 15 4.45 -8.69 -6.10
CA ALA A 15 4.30 -8.75 -4.65
C ALA A 15 5.64 -8.88 -3.92
N LEU A 16 6.54 -9.74 -4.42
CA LEU A 16 7.89 -9.91 -3.86
C LEU A 16 8.72 -8.62 -3.97
N LEU A 17 8.70 -7.97 -5.13
CA LEU A 17 9.40 -6.69 -5.33
C LEU A 17 8.84 -5.59 -4.44
N ALA A 18 7.51 -5.47 -4.34
CA ALA A 18 6.86 -4.51 -3.45
C ALA A 18 7.25 -4.74 -1.98
N LEU A 19 7.35 -6.00 -1.55
CA LEU A 19 7.73 -6.36 -0.18
C LEU A 19 9.20 -6.00 0.10
N LEU A 20 10.10 -6.31 -0.83
CA LEU A 20 11.53 -5.94 -0.75
C LEU A 20 11.71 -4.42 -0.68
N ILE A 21 11.05 -3.67 -1.57
CA ILE A 21 11.12 -2.21 -1.61
C ILE A 21 10.56 -1.62 -0.32
N SER A 22 9.41 -2.12 0.15
CA SER A 22 8.81 -1.67 1.42
C SER A 22 9.73 -1.89 2.61
N HIS A 23 10.40 -3.05 2.68
CA HIS A 23 11.35 -3.34 3.75
C HIS A 23 12.59 -2.43 3.70
N TYR A 24 13.14 -2.20 2.51
CA TYR A 24 14.31 -1.34 2.35
C TYR A 24 14.00 0.14 2.63
N LEU A 25 12.83 0.62 2.18
CA LEU A 25 12.31 1.93 2.59
C LEU A 25 12.15 2.00 4.10
N SER A 26 11.63 0.96 4.74
CA SER A 26 11.50 0.92 6.19
C SER A 26 12.87 1.04 6.86
N LEU A 27 13.89 0.28 6.44
CA LEU A 27 15.23 0.43 7.01
C LEU A 27 15.81 1.83 6.81
N VAL A 28 15.85 2.33 5.57
CA VAL A 28 16.45 3.64 5.25
C VAL A 28 15.77 4.79 5.99
N PHE A 29 14.45 4.71 6.22
CA PHE A 29 13.71 5.77 6.89
C PHE A 29 13.53 5.57 8.41
N PHE A 30 13.61 4.34 8.93
CA PHE A 30 13.27 4.02 10.33
C PHE A 30 14.46 3.53 11.19
N GLU A 31 15.65 3.29 10.61
CA GLU A 31 16.84 2.82 11.36
C GLU A 31 17.46 3.93 12.24
N ASP A 32 17.04 5.19 12.08
CA ASP A 32 17.53 6.30 12.90
C ASP A 32 16.95 6.35 14.32
N THR A 33 17.83 6.55 15.29
CA THR A 33 17.51 6.63 16.73
C THR A 33 16.90 7.98 17.16
N ASN A 34 16.85 8.97 16.28
CA ASN A 34 16.43 10.33 16.63
C ASN A 34 14.89 10.50 16.70
N SER A 35 14.38 10.84 17.88
CA SER A 35 12.93 10.96 18.17
C SER A 35 12.18 11.96 17.30
N PHE A 36 12.82 13.03 16.81
CA PHE A 36 12.17 14.02 15.94
C PHE A 36 11.81 13.46 14.55
N ARG A 37 12.68 12.60 13.98
CA ARG A 37 12.40 11.96 12.67
C ARG A 37 11.22 10.99 12.76
N LYS A 38 11.06 10.30 13.90
CA LYS A 38 9.90 9.41 14.16
C LYS A 38 8.57 10.15 14.15
N ILE A 39 8.54 11.39 14.67
CA ILE A 39 7.33 12.23 14.66
C ILE A 39 6.97 12.63 13.22
N VAL A 40 7.93 13.12 12.45
CA VAL A 40 7.72 13.48 11.03
C VAL A 40 7.25 12.28 10.22
N GLN A 41 7.84 11.12 10.47
CA GLN A 41 7.47 9.85 9.84
C GLN A 41 6.06 9.38 10.22
N LEU A 42 5.66 9.51 11.48
CA LEU A 42 4.28 9.23 11.90
C LEU A 42 3.29 10.11 11.13
N ILE A 43 3.60 11.41 10.99
CA ILE A 43 2.76 12.35 10.24
C ILE A 43 2.66 11.92 8.77
N ILE A 44 3.78 11.58 8.12
CA ILE A 44 3.80 11.10 6.74
C ILE A 44 2.99 9.81 6.60
N ALA A 45 3.16 8.84 7.50
CA ALA A 45 2.44 7.57 7.46
C ALA A 45 0.92 7.77 7.61
N VAL A 46 0.50 8.65 8.53
CA VAL A 46 -0.92 8.99 8.71
C VAL A 46 -1.48 9.69 7.48
N VAL A 47 -0.75 10.65 6.88
CA VAL A 47 -1.18 11.35 5.66
C VAL A 47 -1.29 10.40 4.48
N VAL A 48 -0.32 9.50 4.31
CA VAL A 48 -0.34 8.47 3.26
C VAL A 48 -1.53 7.55 3.47
N MET A 49 -1.68 6.95 4.65
CA MET A 49 -2.80 6.05 4.93
C MET A 49 -4.15 6.72 4.72
N THR A 50 -4.35 7.96 5.21
CA THR A 50 -5.61 8.69 5.04
C THR A 50 -5.87 9.08 3.58
N THR A 51 -4.84 9.46 2.83
CA THR A 51 -4.96 9.84 1.40
C THR A 51 -5.24 8.63 0.52
N PHE A 52 -4.59 7.49 0.77
CA PHE A 52 -4.78 6.27 -0.01
C PHE A 52 -6.02 5.48 0.41
N TYR A 53 -6.54 5.68 1.62
CA TYR A 53 -7.73 4.98 2.09
C TYR A 53 -8.99 5.29 1.26
N ALA A 54 -9.22 6.57 0.93
CA ALA A 54 -10.37 6.99 0.12
C ALA A 54 -10.44 6.36 -1.28
N PRO A 55 -9.37 6.39 -2.11
CA PRO A 55 -9.40 5.76 -3.44
C PRO A 55 -9.48 4.23 -3.36
N ILE A 56 -8.83 3.59 -2.38
CA ILE A 56 -8.91 2.13 -2.19
C ILE A 56 -10.34 1.73 -1.81
N LYS A 57 -10.97 2.44 -0.88
CA LYS A 57 -12.38 2.25 -0.50
C LYS A 57 -13.29 2.39 -1.72
N TYR A 58 -13.12 3.44 -2.51
CA TYR A 58 -13.91 3.67 -3.73
C TYR A 58 -13.76 2.53 -4.74
N ILE A 59 -12.54 2.06 -5.00
CA ILE A 59 -12.27 0.95 -5.92
C ILE A 59 -12.92 -0.35 -5.41
N LEU A 60 -12.80 -0.64 -4.11
CA LEU A 60 -13.40 -1.83 -3.49
C LEU A 60 -14.92 -1.80 -3.54
N LEU A 61 -15.55 -0.67 -3.21
CA LEU A 61 -17.00 -0.50 -3.28
C LEU A 61 -17.52 -0.65 -4.72
N LYS A 62 -16.82 -0.04 -5.69
CA LYS A 62 -17.11 -0.20 -7.11
C LYS A 62 -17.02 -1.66 -7.56
N TYR A 63 -16.03 -2.40 -7.07
CA TYR A 63 -15.85 -3.83 -7.39
C TYR A 63 -16.91 -4.71 -6.73
N MET A 64 -17.35 -4.36 -5.53
CA MET A 64 -18.44 -5.02 -4.81
C MET A 64 -19.83 -4.67 -5.35
N GLY A 65 -19.93 -3.76 -6.33
CA GLY A 65 -21.20 -3.32 -6.90
C GLY A 65 -22.07 -2.50 -5.93
N ILE A 66 -21.49 -2.03 -4.83
CA ILE A 66 -22.17 -1.18 -3.86
C ILE A 66 -22.04 0.26 -4.35
N ASN A 67 -23.08 0.75 -5.01
CA ASN A 67 -23.17 2.16 -5.39
C ASN A 67 -23.44 2.98 -4.12
N GLU A 68 -22.49 3.83 -3.75
CA GLU A 68 -22.57 4.81 -2.63
C GLU A 68 -23.54 5.97 -2.98
N LYS A 69 -24.65 5.66 -3.69
CA LYS A 69 -25.72 6.58 -4.11
C LYS A 69 -26.99 6.47 -3.25
N GLU A 70 -26.87 5.91 -2.05
CA GLU A 70 -27.81 6.13 -0.94
C GLU A 70 -27.03 6.58 0.29
#